data_AF-A0A5R8YT80-F1
#
_entry.id   AF-A0A5R8YT80-F1
#
_cell.length_a   1.000
_cell.length_b   1.000
_cell.length_c   1.000
_cell.angle_alpha   90.00
_cell.angle_beta   90.00
_cell.angle_gamma   90.00
#
_symmetry.space_group_name_H-M   'P 1'
#
loop_
_entity.id
_entity.type
_entity.pdbx_description
1 polymer ?
#
loop_
_entity_poly.entity_id
_entity_poly.type
_entity_poly.pdbx_seq_one_letter_code
_entity_poly.pdbx_strand_id
1 'polypeptide(L)'
;MIAKQARQALALQRFAEANPQLLEEIRELDAREQAQQIEWAFEDAADELGIQPWEYALQLIAESPEQLKAMRLETHREVAEALGLEWEAYCEFNEIDPQ
;
A
#
# COMPACT_ATOMS: atom_id res chain seq x y z
N MET A 1 -11.88 2.80 11.38
CA MET A 1 -10.56 2.88 10.72
C MET A 1 -10.17 1.46 10.33
N ILE A 2 -9.85 1.21 9.06
CA ILE A 2 -9.35 -0.11 8.63
C ILE A 2 -7.90 -0.20 9.12
N ALA A 3 -7.58 -1.22 9.93
CA ALA A 3 -6.22 -1.42 10.42
C ALA A 3 -5.23 -1.60 9.25
N LYS A 4 -3.98 -1.17 9.40
CA LYS A 4 -2.94 -1.24 8.35
C LYS A 4 -2.85 -2.60 7.64
N GLN A 5 -2.94 -3.69 8.39
CA GLN A 5 -2.93 -5.06 7.84
C GLN A 5 -4.17 -5.36 6.97
N ALA A 6 -5.34 -4.82 7.33
CA ALA A 6 -6.55 -4.94 6.54
C ALA A 6 -6.51 -4.05 5.28
N ARG A 7 -5.74 -2.95 5.27
CA ARG A 7 -5.46 -2.16 4.06
C ARG A 7 -4.62 -2.96 3.06
N GLN A 8 -3.55 -3.61 3.54
CA GLN A 8 -2.68 -4.43 2.68
C GLN A 8 -3.42 -5.61 2.07
N ALA A 9 -4.20 -6.35 2.87
CA ALA A 9 -4.97 -7.49 2.36
C ALA A 9 -5.98 -7.07 1.28
N LEU A 10 -6.67 -5.94 1.47
CA LEU A 10 -7.58 -5.40 0.47
C LEU A 10 -6.84 -4.95 -0.79
N ALA A 11 -5.67 -4.32 -0.66
CA ALA A 11 -4.87 -3.91 -1.80
C ALA A 11 -4.39 -5.11 -2.64
N LEU A 12 -3.86 -6.17 -2.01
CA LEU A 12 -3.45 -7.39 -2.68
C LEU A 12 -4.62 -8.07 -3.40
N GLN A 13 -5.80 -8.07 -2.79
CA GLN A 13 -7.02 -8.55 -3.44
C GLN A 13 -7.34 -7.73 -4.70
N ARG A 14 -7.37 -6.39 -4.60
CA ARG A 14 -7.66 -5.51 -5.74
C ARG A 14 -6.62 -5.65 -6.84
N PHE A 15 -5.35 -5.81 -6.47
CA PHE A 15 -4.26 -6.08 -7.39
C PHE A 15 -4.48 -7.39 -8.15
N ALA A 16 -4.77 -8.48 -7.43
CA ALA A 16 -5.05 -9.78 -8.05
C ALA A 16 -6.26 -9.72 -9.00
N GLU A 17 -7.36 -9.06 -8.59
CA GLU A 17 -8.55 -8.87 -9.42
C GLU A 17 -8.28 -8.07 -10.70
N ALA A 18 -7.34 -7.11 -10.63
CA ALA A 18 -6.91 -6.31 -11.77
C ALA A 18 -5.92 -7.04 -12.70
N ASN A 19 -5.31 -8.15 -12.24
CA ASN A 19 -4.29 -8.91 -12.96
C ASN A 19 -4.74 -10.38 -13.15
N PRO A 20 -5.76 -10.64 -13.98
CA PRO A 20 -6.26 -12.01 -14.18
C PRO A 20 -5.22 -12.96 -14.80
N GLN A 21 -4.24 -12.45 -15.56
CA GLN A 21 -3.16 -13.27 -16.10
C GLN A 21 -2.29 -13.86 -15.00
N LEU A 22 -1.92 -13.06 -13.98
CA LEU A 22 -1.16 -13.53 -12.82
C LEU A 22 -1.90 -14.67 -12.10
N LEU A 23 -3.22 -14.54 -11.93
CA LEU A 23 -4.04 -15.56 -11.28
C LEU A 23 -4.07 -16.88 -12.06
N GLU A 24 -4.10 -16.82 -13.39
CA GLU A 24 -4.01 -18.02 -14.23
C GLU A 24 -2.63 -18.68 -14.14
N GLU A 25 -1.55 -17.89 -14.09
CA GLU A 25 -0.17 -18.39 -14.00
C GLU A 25 0.10 -19.13 -12.68
N ILE A 26 -0.46 -18.65 -11.57
CA ILE A 26 -0.24 -19.22 -10.24
C ILE A 26 -1.31 -20.26 -9.83
N ARG A 27 -2.30 -20.53 -10.69
CA ARG A 27 -3.48 -21.36 -10.35
C ARG A 27 -3.14 -22.75 -9.83
N GLU A 28 -2.08 -23.36 -10.36
CA GLU A 28 -1.66 -24.73 -10.00
C GLU A 28 -0.81 -24.79 -8.71
N LEU A 29 -0.42 -23.64 -8.15
CA LEU A 29 0.33 -23.55 -6.91
C LEU A 29 -0.59 -23.72 -5.69
N ASP A 30 -0.02 -24.02 -4.53
CA ASP A 30 -0.80 -24.04 -3.29
C ASP A 30 -1.17 -22.63 -2.80
N ALA A 31 -2.13 -22.52 -1.87
CA ALA A 31 -2.63 -21.22 -1.43
C ALA A 31 -1.56 -20.30 -0.79
N ARG A 32 -0.54 -20.89 -0.15
CA ARG A 32 0.56 -20.11 0.44
C ARG A 32 1.49 -19.59 -0.65
N GLU A 33 1.84 -20.44 -1.60
CA GLU A 33 2.65 -20.07 -2.75
C GLU A 33 1.96 -19.01 -3.62
N GLN A 34 0.64 -19.15 -3.86
CA GLN A 34 -0.14 -18.14 -4.57
C GLN A 34 -0.10 -16.77 -3.87
N ALA A 35 -0.33 -16.74 -2.55
CA ALA A 35 -0.27 -15.50 -1.79
C ALA A 35 1.10 -14.81 -1.89
N GLN A 36 2.18 -15.60 -1.85
CA GLN A 36 3.54 -15.09 -1.98
C GLN A 36 3.84 -14.56 -3.38
N GLN A 37 3.37 -15.23 -4.44
CA GLN A 37 3.51 -14.73 -5.80
C GLN A 37 2.76 -13.41 -6.03
N ILE A 38 1.54 -13.28 -5.46
CA ILE A 38 0.77 -12.03 -5.52
C ILE A 38 1.51 -10.91 -4.78
N GLU A 39 2.08 -11.18 -3.61
CA GLU A 39 2.85 -10.21 -2.85
C GLU A 39 4.08 -9.73 -3.62
N TRP A 40 4.87 -10.63 -4.21
CA TRP A 40 6.03 -10.25 -5.03
C TRP A 40 5.65 -9.47 -6.27
N ALA A 41 4.63 -9.92 -7.01
CA ALA A 41 4.17 -9.19 -8.19
C ALA A 41 3.64 -7.79 -7.83
N PHE A 42 3.03 -7.65 -6.66
CA PHE A 42 2.58 -6.36 -6.14
C PHE A 42 3.75 -5.43 -5.79
N GLU A 43 4.80 -5.96 -5.16
CA GLU A 43 6.02 -5.20 -4.85
C GLU A 43 6.76 -4.77 -6.13
N ASP A 44 6.93 -5.68 -7.09
CA ASP A 44 7.53 -5.38 -8.40
C ASP A 44 6.74 -4.28 -9.13
N ALA A 45 5.39 -4.34 -9.11
CA ALA A 45 4.55 -3.31 -9.72
C ALA A 45 4.69 -1.94 -9.05
N ALA A 46 4.86 -1.89 -7.72
CA ALA A 46 5.12 -0.64 -7.01
C ALA A 46 6.50 -0.05 -7.38
N ASP A 47 7.52 -0.91 -7.46
CA ASP A 47 8.88 -0.54 -7.84
C ASP A 47 8.95 -0.03 -9.29
N GLU A 48 8.23 -0.65 -10.24
CA GLU A 48 8.11 -0.18 -11.62
C GLU A 48 7.48 1.22 -11.73
N LEU A 49 6.55 1.54 -10.82
CA LEU A 49 5.94 2.86 -10.69
C LEU A 49 6.83 3.87 -9.94
N GLY A 50 7.96 3.41 -9.37
CA GLY A 50 8.86 4.23 -8.56
C GLY A 50 8.26 4.69 -7.23
N ILE A 51 7.28 3.96 -6.70
CA ILE A 51 6.58 4.28 -5.45
C ILE A 51 6.75 3.15 -4.44
N GLN A 52 6.58 3.48 -3.16
CA GLN A 52 6.65 2.47 -2.11
C GLN A 52 5.42 1.54 -2.15
N PRO A 53 5.55 0.25 -1.80
CA PRO A 53 4.43 -0.70 -1.78
C PRO A 53 3.25 -0.25 -0.90
N TRP A 54 3.53 0.40 0.24
CA TRP A 54 2.47 0.95 1.08
C TRP A 54 1.67 2.04 0.38
N GLU A 55 2.30 2.85 -0.47
CA GLU A 55 1.65 3.92 -1.22
C GLU A 55 0.84 3.36 -2.38
N TYR A 56 1.38 2.36 -3.08
CA TYR A 56 0.64 1.63 -4.11
C TYR A 56 -0.62 0.97 -3.52
N ALA A 57 -0.53 0.41 -2.31
CA ALA A 57 -1.67 -0.14 -1.61
C ALA A 57 -2.77 0.90 -1.38
N LEU A 58 -2.41 2.13 -0.98
CA LEU A 58 -3.38 3.22 -0.81
C LEU A 58 -4.03 3.62 -2.15
N GLN A 59 -3.27 3.64 -3.25
CA GLN A 59 -3.81 3.97 -4.57
C GLN A 59 -4.86 2.96 -5.04
N LEU A 60 -4.67 1.67 -4.74
CA LEU A 60 -5.62 0.62 -5.13
C LEU A 60 -6.92 0.61 -4.32
N ILE A 61 -6.89 1.10 -3.06
CA ILE A 61 -8.05 1.07 -2.16
C ILE A 61 -8.76 2.41 -2.01
N ALA A 62 -8.12 3.52 -2.41
CA ALA A 62 -8.76 4.83 -2.41
C ALA A 62 -9.81 4.92 -3.53
N GLU A 63 -10.99 5.42 -3.20
CA GLU A 63 -12.10 5.63 -4.13
C GLU A 63 -12.05 7.02 -4.78
N SER A 64 -11.26 7.95 -4.22
CA SER A 64 -11.04 9.28 -4.79
C SER A 64 -9.62 9.83 -4.49
N PRO A 65 -9.16 10.83 -5.25
CA PRO A 65 -7.89 11.52 -4.98
C PRO A 65 -7.83 12.18 -3.60
N GLU A 66 -8.95 12.73 -3.11
CA GLU A 66 -9.05 13.35 -1.78
C GLU A 66 -8.91 12.30 -0.68
N GLN A 67 -9.53 11.13 -0.87
CA GLN A 67 -9.39 10.01 0.04
C GLN A 67 -7.94 9.51 0.07
N LEU A 68 -7.29 9.38 -1.09
CA LEU A 68 -5.88 9.00 -1.17
C LEU A 68 -4.99 9.97 -0.39
N LYS A 69 -5.19 11.29 -0.56
CA LYS A 69 -4.44 12.32 0.18
C LYS A 69 -4.63 12.17 1.69
N ALA A 70 -5.87 11.95 2.15
CA ALA A 70 -6.17 11.75 3.55
C ALA A 70 -5.48 10.49 4.13
N MET A 71 -5.54 9.38 3.39
CA MET A 71 -4.92 8.11 3.80
C MET A 71 -3.40 8.18 3.85
N ARG A 72 -2.76 8.90 2.91
CA ARG A 72 -1.31 9.17 2.94
C ARG A 72 -0.93 9.95 4.19
N LEU A 73 -1.65 11.04 4.48
CA LEU A 73 -1.39 11.87 5.66
C LEU A 73 -1.53 11.07 6.96
N GLU A 74 -2.59 10.26 7.07
CA GLU A 74 -2.82 9.38 8.21
C GLU A 74 -1.67 8.38 8.38
N THR A 75 -1.23 7.73 7.30
CA THR A 75 -0.11 6.77 7.34
C THR A 75 1.19 7.43 7.80
N HIS A 76 1.48 8.64 7.32
CA HIS A 76 2.63 9.41 7.78
C HIS A 76 2.56 9.79 9.26
N ARG A 77 1.37 10.14 9.77
CA ARG A 77 1.17 10.41 11.20
C ARG A 77 1.41 9.17 12.05
N GLU A 78 0.91 8.01 11.63
CA GLU A 78 1.18 6.73 12.29
C GLU A 78 2.68 6.41 12.34
N VAL A 79 3.43 6.72 11.28
CA VAL A 79 4.88 6.53 11.23
C VAL A 79 5.61 7.51 12.15
N ALA A 80 5.22 8.79 12.16
CA ALA A 80 5.79 9.78 13.06
C ALA A 80 5.62 9.37 14.53
N GLU A 81 4.41 8.93 14.91
CA GLU A 81 4.11 8.43 16.25
C GLU A 81 4.94 7.19 16.60
N ALA A 82 5.04 6.23 15.68
CA ALA A 82 5.84 5.01 15.90
C ALA A 82 7.35 5.30 16.05
N LEU A 83 7.85 6.36 15.41
CA LEU A 83 9.22 6.84 15.54
C LEU A 83 9.44 7.76 16.76
N GLY A 84 8.36 8.16 17.45
CA GLY A 84 8.42 9.15 18.52
C GLY A 84 8.87 10.53 18.05
N LEU A 85 8.59 10.87 16.79
CA LEU A 85 8.91 12.16 16.19
C LEU A 85 7.69 13.08 16.25
N GLU A 86 7.93 14.34 16.60
CA GLU A 86 6.91 15.39 16.46
C GLU A 86 6.48 15.52 15.00
N TRP A 87 5.20 15.77 14.79
CA TRP A 87 4.60 15.78 13.44
C TRP A 87 5.27 16.78 12.52
N GLU A 88 5.55 17.98 13.01
CA GLU A 88 6.21 19.05 12.25
C GLU A 88 7.64 18.64 11.84
N ALA A 89 8.38 17.99 12.73
CA ALA A 89 9.73 17.52 12.44
C ALA A 89 9.74 16.37 11.43
N TYR A 90 8.75 15.46 11.52
CA TYR A 90 8.56 14.40 10.54
C TYR A 90 8.18 14.98 9.16
N CYS A 91 7.29 15.97 9.11
CA CYS A 91 6.88 16.66 7.90
C CYS A 91 8.05 17.31 7.18
N GLU A 92 8.90 18.04 7.92
CA GLU A 92 10.10 18.68 7.37
C GLU A 92 11.05 17.64 6.75
N PHE A 93 11.28 16.52 7.44
CA PHE A 93 12.16 15.45 6.95
C PHE A 93 11.65 14.74 5.69
N ASN A 94 10.33 14.62 5.55
CA ASN A 94 9.69 13.87 4.45
C ASN A 94 9.07 14.78 3.38
N GLU A 95 9.33 16.10 3.41
CA GLU A 95 8.77 17.08 2.47
C GLU A 95 7.23 17.07 2.39
N ILE A 96 6.56 16.87 3.53
CA ILE A 96 5.09 16.79 3.63
C ILE A 96 4.54 18.12 4.12
N ASP A 97 3.49 18.64 3.46
CA ASP A 97 2.73 19.80 3.93
C ASP A 97 1.91 19.45 5.21
N PRO A 98 2.22 20.06 6.37
CA PRO A 98 1.44 19.87 7.58
C PRO A 98 0.09 20.59 7.45
N GLN A 99 -0.92 19.88 6.93
CA GLN A 99 -2.30 20.35 6.88
C GLN A 99 -2.90 20.61 8.27
#